data_AF-A0A3M2BJU0-F1
#
_entry.id   AF-A0A3M2BJU0-F1
#
_cell.length_a   1.000
_cell.length_b   1.000
_cell.length_c   1.000
_cell.angle_alpha   90.00
_cell.angle_beta   90.00
_cell.angle_gamma   90.00
#
_symmetry.space_group_name_H-M   'P 1'
#
loop_
_entity.id
_entity.type
_entity.pdbx_description
1 polymer ?
#
loop_
_entity_poly.entity_id
_entity_poly.type
_entity_poly.pdbx_seq_one_letter_code
_entity_poly.pdbx_strand_id
1 'polypeptide(L)'
;MSFGIYKQGQGYWVRTMTAVFAGVLVLVAAAWAWDQVLGIGLPAKGWELSVTVTSAPDLAEGSFVVLERQTGDGTYERVGSALVESYTPATQTRGTLTIRQVEMDREGLTPNIAGRVRAEDAASSFVGTITNKTPIPLMPVLYLQAAVAGSIIFIGALCIYWLVGVKPETVDFLVATDGEMKKVNWSTRKEIIGSTQVVIVAAVLIAGILFFIDLAFSNFFKFIGVLEG
;
A
#
# COMPACT_ATOMS: atom_id res chain seq x y z
N MET A 1 -1.23 31.51 -32.67
CA MET A 1 -1.96 30.23 -32.66
C MET A 1 -2.28 29.85 -34.10
N SER A 2 -1.42 29.06 -34.75
CA SER A 2 -1.74 28.57 -36.10
C SER A 2 -2.83 27.52 -35.97
N PHE A 3 -4.05 27.83 -36.39
CA PHE A 3 -5.15 26.87 -36.48
C PHE A 3 -4.85 25.86 -37.60
N GLY A 4 -4.00 24.88 -37.30
CA GLY A 4 -3.83 23.71 -38.14
C GLY A 4 -5.15 22.93 -38.12
N ILE A 5 -5.80 22.83 -39.28
CA ILE A 5 -7.01 22.03 -39.44
C ILE A 5 -6.64 20.57 -39.16
N TYR A 6 -7.03 20.04 -37.99
CA TYR A 6 -6.84 18.64 -37.66
C TYR A 6 -7.64 17.78 -38.63
N LYS A 7 -7.00 16.79 -39.25
CA LYS A 7 -7.75 15.78 -40.02
C LYS A 7 -8.61 14.98 -39.03
N GLN A 8 -9.87 14.73 -39.40
CA GLN A 8 -10.79 13.94 -38.57
C GLN A 8 -10.14 12.58 -38.25
N GLY A 9 -9.97 12.28 -36.95
CA GLY A 9 -9.34 11.05 -36.46
C GLY A 9 -7.81 11.11 -36.21
N GLN A 10 -7.15 12.23 -36.50
CA GLN A 10 -5.72 12.40 -36.22
C GLN A 10 -5.45 12.32 -34.71
N GLY A 11 -4.54 11.42 -34.30
CA GLY A 11 -4.17 11.26 -32.90
C GLY A 11 -5.18 10.49 -32.04
N TYR A 12 -6.23 9.89 -32.63
CA TYR A 12 -7.21 9.09 -31.89
C TYR A 12 -6.56 8.01 -31.01
N TRP A 13 -5.73 7.15 -31.60
CA TRP A 13 -5.05 6.08 -30.87
C TRP A 13 -4.09 6.60 -29.79
N VAL A 14 -3.38 7.69 -30.06
CA VAL A 14 -2.48 8.30 -29.09
C VAL A 14 -3.26 8.83 -27.88
N ARG A 15 -4.39 9.51 -28.12
CA ARG A 15 -5.31 10.00 -27.08
C ARG A 15 -5.85 8.86 -26.23
N THR A 16 -6.38 7.83 -26.88
CA THR A 16 -6.95 6.66 -26.21
C THR A 16 -5.90 5.91 -25.40
N MET A 17 -4.72 5.64 -25.97
CA MET A 17 -3.65 4.94 -25.26
C MET A 17 -3.11 5.76 -24.08
N THR A 18 -3.02 7.09 -24.23
CA THR A 18 -2.61 7.98 -23.12
C THR A 18 -3.63 7.96 -21.99
N ALA A 19 -4.92 8.03 -22.31
CA ALA A 19 -6.00 7.95 -21.32
C ALA A 19 -6.04 6.59 -20.61
N VAL A 20 -5.88 5.49 -21.37
CA VAL A 20 -5.83 4.13 -20.81
C VAL A 20 -4.61 3.98 -19.90
N PHE A 21 -3.42 4.39 -20.34
CA PHE A 21 -2.21 4.32 -19.55
C PHE A 21 -2.33 5.11 -18.24
N ALA A 22 -2.77 6.36 -18.31
CA ALA A 22 -3.01 7.18 -17.13
C ALA A 22 -4.10 6.57 -16.22
N GLY A 23 -5.15 5.99 -16.80
CA GLY A 23 -6.20 5.29 -16.07
C GLY A 23 -5.67 4.09 -15.29
N VAL A 24 -4.81 3.28 -15.90
CA VAL A 24 -4.14 2.16 -15.22
C VAL A 24 -3.28 2.67 -14.06
N LEU A 25 -2.52 3.75 -14.24
CA LEU A 25 -1.73 4.34 -13.16
C LEU A 25 -2.60 4.83 -11.99
N VAL A 26 -3.74 5.46 -12.29
CA VAL A 26 -4.71 5.91 -11.26
C VAL A 26 -5.28 4.70 -10.51
N LEU A 27 -5.63 3.61 -11.19
CA LEU A 27 -6.13 2.40 -10.56
C LEU A 27 -5.07 1.73 -9.67
N VAL A 28 -3.82 1.67 -10.13
CA VAL A 28 -2.70 1.16 -9.32
C VAL A 28 -2.48 2.02 -8.09
N ALA A 29 -2.53 3.36 -8.22
CA ALA A 29 -2.42 4.28 -7.09
C ALA A 29 -3.57 4.11 -6.09
N ALA A 30 -4.81 3.92 -6.58
CA ALA A 30 -5.97 3.68 -5.73
C ALA A 30 -5.87 2.34 -4.99
N ALA A 31 -5.41 1.28 -5.65
CA ALA A 31 -5.18 -0.02 -5.04
C ALA A 31 -4.08 0.05 -3.97
N TRP A 32 -2.97 0.74 -4.26
CA TRP A 32 -1.92 0.97 -3.27
C TRP A 32 -2.44 1.75 -2.05
N ALA A 33 -3.21 2.82 -2.27
CA ALA A 33 -3.76 3.63 -1.19
C ALA A 33 -4.75 2.84 -0.31
N TRP A 34 -5.54 1.93 -0.89
CA TRP A 34 -6.44 1.04 -0.16
C TRP A 34 -5.72 0.24 0.92
N ASP A 35 -4.55 -0.30 0.59
CA ASP A 35 -3.73 -1.09 1.51
C ASP A 35 -3.07 -0.20 2.57
N GLN A 36 -2.65 1.02 2.21
CA GLN A 36 -2.04 1.95 3.18
C GLN A 36 -3.01 2.40 4.28
N VAL A 37 -4.31 2.46 4.01
CA VAL A 37 -5.33 2.85 5.00
C VAL A 37 -5.39 1.85 6.18
N LEU A 38 -5.02 0.57 5.98
CA LEU A 38 -4.96 -0.41 7.05
C LEU A 38 -3.88 -0.10 8.09
N GLY A 39 -2.84 0.66 7.72
CA GLY A 39 -1.80 1.12 8.64
C GLY A 39 -2.29 2.21 9.60
N ILE A 40 -3.46 2.81 9.34
CA ILE A 40 -4.02 3.89 10.15
C ILE A 40 -4.94 3.27 11.21
N GLY A 41 -4.48 3.27 12.47
CA GLY A 41 -5.30 2.85 13.61
C GLY A 41 -6.44 3.84 13.87
N LEU A 42 -7.68 3.42 13.65
CA LEU A 42 -8.85 4.24 13.97
C LEU A 42 -9.11 4.24 15.49
N PRO A 43 -9.60 5.36 16.06
CA PRO A 43 -10.04 5.35 17.45
C PRO A 43 -11.21 4.38 17.62
N ALA A 44 -11.16 3.58 18.68
CA ALA A 44 -12.23 2.65 19.00
C ALA A 44 -13.41 3.39 19.64
N LYS A 45 -14.63 3.13 19.14
CA LYS A 45 -15.89 3.59 19.75
C LYS A 45 -16.21 2.84 21.04
N GLY A 46 -15.79 1.58 21.08
CA GLY A 46 -16.03 0.64 22.16
C GLY A 46 -15.13 -0.57 22.01
N TRP A 47 -15.20 -1.46 22.98
CA TRP A 47 -14.41 -2.67 23.02
C TRP A 47 -15.33 -3.86 23.28
N GLU A 48 -15.09 -4.93 22.55
CA GLU A 48 -15.69 -6.22 22.82
C GLU A 48 -14.66 -7.06 23.60
N LEU A 49 -15.05 -7.48 24.79
CA LEU A 49 -14.22 -8.22 25.73
C LEU A 49 -14.79 -9.63 25.85
N SER A 50 -14.02 -10.64 25.44
CA SER A 50 -14.39 -12.02 25.76
C SER A 50 -13.98 -12.29 27.20
N VAL A 51 -14.97 -12.48 28.07
CA VAL A 51 -14.77 -12.65 29.52
C VAL A 51 -15.12 -14.08 29.95
N THR A 52 -14.28 -14.64 30.82
CA THR A 52 -14.59 -15.88 31.54
C THR A 52 -15.05 -15.49 32.94
N VAL A 53 -16.30 -15.81 33.27
CA VAL A 53 -16.97 -15.38 34.51
C VAL A 53 -16.95 -16.49 35.55
N THR A 54 -16.75 -16.12 36.82
CA THR A 54 -16.65 -17.07 37.94
C THR A 54 -18.03 -17.48 38.49
N SER A 55 -19.06 -16.70 38.20
CA SER A 55 -20.44 -16.90 38.66
C SER A 55 -21.44 -16.46 37.59
N ALA A 56 -22.69 -16.94 37.68
CA ALA A 56 -23.73 -16.61 36.71
C ALA A 56 -23.93 -15.08 36.62
N PRO A 57 -24.08 -14.53 35.41
CA PRO A 57 -24.03 -13.10 35.18
C PRO A 57 -25.31 -12.41 35.67
N ASP A 58 -25.18 -11.56 36.70
CA ASP A 58 -26.20 -10.60 37.12
C ASP A 58 -25.73 -9.18 36.76
N LEU A 59 -25.57 -8.93 35.46
CA LEU A 59 -25.21 -7.63 34.90
C LEU A 59 -26.39 -7.04 34.16
N ALA A 60 -26.86 -5.88 34.61
CA ALA A 60 -27.81 -5.07 33.88
C ALA A 60 -27.10 -4.24 32.79
N GLU A 61 -27.72 -4.13 31.62
CA GLU A 61 -27.30 -3.21 30.56
C GLU A 61 -27.30 -1.76 31.10
N GLY A 62 -26.25 -1.00 30.79
CA GLY A 62 -26.06 0.36 31.29
C GLY A 62 -25.36 0.48 32.66
N SER A 63 -25.01 -0.63 33.31
CA SER A 63 -24.19 -0.61 34.52
C SER A 63 -22.73 -0.24 34.23
N PHE A 64 -22.06 0.40 35.19
CA PHE A 64 -20.63 0.67 35.09
C PHE A 64 -19.83 -0.54 35.57
N VAL A 65 -18.79 -0.87 34.81
CA VAL A 65 -17.80 -1.89 35.16
C VAL A 65 -16.44 -1.26 35.34
N VAL A 66 -15.76 -1.71 36.39
CA VAL A 66 -14.38 -1.35 36.70
C VAL A 66 -13.46 -2.29 35.95
N LEU A 67 -12.53 -1.71 35.21
CA LEU A 67 -11.43 -2.39 34.54
C LEU A 67 -10.26 -2.49 35.51
N GLU A 68 -9.82 -3.71 35.80
CA GLU A 68 -8.73 -4.00 36.73
C GLU A 68 -7.53 -4.60 35.97
N ARG A 69 -6.31 -4.15 36.32
CA ARG A 69 -5.04 -4.76 35.88
C ARG A 69 -4.52 -5.63 37.00
N GLN A 70 -4.05 -6.82 36.64
CA GLN A 70 -3.29 -7.66 37.56
C GLN A 70 -1.83 -7.16 37.62
N THR A 71 -1.40 -6.74 38.80
CA THR A 71 -0.01 -6.37 39.10
C THR A 71 0.82 -7.64 39.36
N GLY A 72 2.15 -7.57 39.20
CA GLY A 72 3.06 -8.73 39.30
C GLY A 72 2.96 -9.55 40.60
N ASP A 73 2.42 -8.95 41.66
CA ASP A 73 2.18 -9.59 42.97
C ASP A 73 0.80 -10.27 43.09
N GLY A 74 0.04 -10.37 41.99
CA GLY A 74 -1.30 -10.98 41.98
C GLY A 74 -2.43 -10.10 42.54
N THR A 75 -2.11 -8.84 42.88
CA THR A 75 -3.10 -7.82 43.29
C THR A 75 -3.74 -7.16 42.07
N TYR A 76 -5.00 -6.76 42.19
CA TYR A 76 -5.74 -6.09 41.12
C TYR A 76 -5.82 -4.58 41.41
N GLU A 77 -5.29 -3.77 40.49
CA GLU A 77 -5.36 -2.31 40.55
C GLU A 77 -6.46 -1.81 39.60
N ARG A 78 -7.26 -0.84 40.04
CA ARG A 78 -8.25 -0.16 39.20
C ARG A 78 -7.53 0.67 38.12
N VAL A 79 -7.91 0.45 36.85
CA VAL A 79 -7.31 1.09 35.67
C VAL A 79 -8.27 2.13 35.07
N GLY A 80 -9.57 1.87 35.16
CA GLY A 80 -10.61 2.77 34.67
C GLY A 80 -12.00 2.17 34.83
N SER A 81 -13.01 2.89 34.37
CA SER A 81 -14.41 2.48 34.34
C SER A 81 -14.96 2.52 32.92
N ALA A 82 -15.89 1.63 32.60
CA ALA A 82 -16.57 1.61 31.30
C ALA A 82 -18.05 1.28 31.48
N LEU A 83 -18.88 1.76 30.57
CA LEU A 83 -20.31 1.47 30.55
C LEU A 83 -20.57 0.16 29.80
N VAL A 84 -21.33 -0.75 30.39
CA VAL A 84 -21.76 -2.00 29.76
C VAL A 84 -22.89 -1.70 28.78
N GLU A 85 -22.67 -1.95 27.49
CA GLU A 85 -23.73 -1.86 26.48
C GLU A 85 -24.54 -3.16 26.44
N SER A 86 -23.86 -4.30 26.42
CA SER A 86 -24.52 -5.61 26.40
C SER A 86 -23.58 -6.70 26.90
N TYR A 87 -24.19 -7.76 27.46
CA TYR A 87 -23.49 -8.99 27.80
C TYR A 87 -24.22 -10.18 27.17
N THR A 88 -23.55 -10.85 26.23
CA THR A 88 -24.09 -12.04 25.56
C THR A 88 -23.38 -13.28 26.12
N PRO A 89 -24.07 -14.14 26.91
CA PRO A 89 -23.48 -15.37 27.39
C PRO A 89 -23.30 -16.38 26.24
N ALA A 90 -22.10 -16.92 26.08
CA ALA A 90 -21.83 -18.05 25.18
C ALA A 90 -21.96 -19.40 25.91
N THR A 91 -21.69 -19.43 27.22
CA THR A 91 -21.85 -20.58 28.13
C THR A 91 -22.03 -20.03 29.56
N GLN A 92 -22.37 -20.87 30.54
CA GLN A 92 -22.54 -20.46 31.95
C GLN A 92 -21.30 -19.75 32.55
N THR A 93 -20.11 -19.99 32.00
CA THR A 93 -18.82 -19.44 32.47
C THR A 93 -18.11 -18.57 31.44
N ARG A 94 -18.66 -18.38 30.24
CA ARG A 94 -18.03 -17.58 29.16
C ARG A 94 -19.06 -16.68 28.50
N GLY A 95 -18.70 -15.43 28.28
CA GLY A 95 -19.55 -14.47 27.59
C GLY A 95 -18.76 -13.38 26.89
N THR A 96 -19.45 -12.71 25.99
CA THR A 96 -18.95 -11.53 25.29
C THR A 96 -19.54 -10.30 25.95
N LEU A 97 -18.68 -9.43 26.48
CA LEU A 97 -19.05 -8.16 27.09
C LEU A 97 -18.71 -7.01 26.15
N THR A 98 -19.71 -6.24 25.74
CA THR A 98 -19.50 -5.02 24.94
C THR A 98 -19.47 -3.82 25.86
N ILE A 99 -18.36 -3.09 25.88
CA ILE A 99 -18.18 -1.88 26.68
C ILE A 99 -18.03 -0.63 25.82
N ARG A 100 -18.59 0.49 26.29
CA ARG A 100 -18.49 1.83 25.69
C ARG A 100 -18.09 2.85 26.73
N GLN A 101 -17.76 4.07 26.27
CA GLN A 101 -17.39 5.20 27.15
C GLN A 101 -16.35 4.80 28.19
N VAL A 102 -15.22 4.26 27.71
CA VAL A 102 -14.14 3.84 28.59
C VAL A 102 -13.41 5.08 29.09
N GLU A 103 -13.50 5.35 30.38
CA GLU A 103 -12.80 6.42 31.08
C GLU A 103 -11.65 5.81 31.88
N MET A 104 -10.45 6.38 31.74
CA MET A 104 -9.24 5.88 32.39
C MET A 104 -8.85 6.79 33.54
N ASP A 105 -8.48 6.20 34.67
CA ASP A 105 -8.13 6.95 35.88
C ASP A 105 -6.76 7.66 35.78
N ARG A 106 -5.93 7.30 34.79
CA ARG A 106 -4.68 8.01 34.44
C ARG A 106 -4.53 8.19 32.93
N GLU A 107 -4.05 9.36 32.53
CA GLU A 107 -3.63 9.64 31.15
C GLU A 107 -2.48 8.71 30.72
N GLY A 108 -2.60 8.12 29.52
CA GLY A 108 -1.60 7.22 28.93
C GLY A 108 -1.83 5.72 29.11
N LEU A 109 -2.85 5.31 29.88
CA LEU A 109 -3.26 3.89 29.97
C LEU A 109 -4.23 3.55 28.85
N THR A 110 -3.97 2.45 28.13
CA THR A 110 -4.89 1.94 27.10
C THR A 110 -5.78 0.84 27.68
N PRO A 111 -7.04 0.68 27.19
CA PRO A 111 -7.95 -0.39 27.64
C PRO A 111 -7.37 -1.80 27.47
N ASN A 112 -6.35 -1.92 26.63
CA ASN A 112 -5.61 -3.15 26.40
C ASN A 112 -4.87 -3.69 27.65
N ILE A 113 -4.69 -2.88 28.69
CA ILE A 113 -3.96 -3.25 29.90
C ILE A 113 -4.87 -3.98 30.93
N ALA A 114 -6.20 -3.85 30.81
CA ALA A 114 -7.14 -4.49 31.72
C ALA A 114 -7.07 -6.02 31.61
N GLY A 115 -6.91 -6.73 32.73
CA GLY A 115 -6.89 -8.20 32.79
C GLY A 115 -8.19 -8.78 33.36
N ARG A 116 -8.99 -7.97 34.03
CA ARG A 116 -10.21 -8.37 34.73
C ARG A 116 -11.25 -7.25 34.67
N VAL A 117 -12.52 -7.65 34.65
CA VAL A 117 -13.68 -6.76 34.75
C VAL A 117 -14.44 -7.12 36.02
N ARG A 118 -14.82 -6.10 36.77
CA ARG A 118 -15.67 -6.23 37.97
C ARG A 118 -16.81 -5.23 37.86
N ALA A 119 -18.02 -5.60 38.26
CA ALA A 119 -19.09 -4.61 38.35
C ALA A 119 -18.78 -3.55 39.43
N GLU A 120 -19.12 -2.29 39.16
CA GLU A 120 -18.91 -1.19 40.11
C GLU A 120 -19.95 -1.21 41.23
N ASP A 121 -21.18 -1.66 40.94
CA ASP A 121 -22.26 -1.75 41.92
C ASP A 121 -22.06 -2.93 42.89
N ALA A 122 -22.21 -2.65 44.19
CA ALA A 122 -22.07 -3.61 45.28
C ALA A 122 -23.16 -4.69 45.29
N ALA A 123 -24.28 -4.45 44.60
CA ALA A 123 -25.37 -5.43 44.46
C ALA A 123 -25.05 -6.55 43.44
N SER A 124 -24.19 -6.29 42.46
CA SER A 124 -23.82 -7.24 41.40
C SER A 124 -22.47 -7.90 41.67
N SER A 125 -22.44 -9.22 41.87
CA SER A 125 -21.20 -9.99 42.16
C SER A 125 -20.40 -10.35 40.91
N PHE A 126 -20.61 -9.64 39.80
CA PHE A 126 -19.99 -9.98 38.52
C PHE A 126 -18.48 -9.75 38.55
N VAL A 127 -17.75 -10.84 38.31
CA VAL A 127 -16.30 -10.86 38.16
C VAL A 127 -15.98 -11.72 36.95
N GLY A 128 -15.28 -11.14 35.98
CA GLY A 128 -14.83 -11.84 34.79
C GLY A 128 -13.36 -11.55 34.46
N THR A 129 -12.62 -12.59 34.10
CA THR A 129 -11.25 -12.45 33.57
C THR A 129 -11.31 -12.23 32.07
N ILE A 130 -10.61 -11.20 31.56
CA ILE A 130 -10.60 -10.86 30.13
C ILE A 130 -9.64 -11.78 29.40
N THR A 131 -10.14 -12.52 28.42
CA THR A 131 -9.35 -13.44 27.60
C THR A 131 -8.95 -12.82 26.26
N ASN A 132 -9.88 -12.13 25.58
CA ASN A 132 -9.64 -11.44 24.31
C ASN A 132 -10.23 -10.03 24.33
N LYS A 133 -9.65 -9.15 23.53
CA LYS A 133 -10.03 -7.74 23.41
C LYS A 133 -10.08 -7.37 21.93
N THR A 134 -11.26 -7.08 21.41
CA THR A 134 -11.46 -6.64 20.02
C THR A 134 -11.96 -5.20 20.01
N PRO A 135 -11.21 -4.24 19.43
CA PRO A 135 -11.68 -2.86 19.33
C PRO A 135 -12.79 -2.76 18.27
N ILE A 136 -13.88 -2.08 18.62
CA ILE A 136 -14.93 -1.72 17.66
C ILE A 136 -14.59 -0.33 17.12
N PRO A 137 -14.18 -0.19 15.85
CA PRO A 137 -13.79 1.11 15.31
C PRO A 137 -15.00 2.06 15.21
N LEU A 138 -14.76 3.37 15.33
CA LEU A 138 -15.81 4.41 15.17
C LEU A 138 -16.54 4.33 13.84
N MET A 139 -15.81 3.99 12.78
CA MET A 139 -16.36 3.72 11.45
C MET A 139 -15.71 2.44 10.92
N PRO A 140 -16.45 1.59 10.19
CA PRO A 140 -15.87 0.46 9.49
C PRO A 140 -14.72 0.92 8.59
N VAL A 141 -13.56 0.26 8.73
CA VAL A 141 -12.34 0.56 7.95
C VAL A 141 -12.63 0.52 6.45
N LEU A 142 -13.55 -0.35 6.03
CA LEU A 142 -14.03 -0.47 4.66
C LEU A 142 -14.55 0.86 4.07
N TYR A 143 -15.28 1.66 4.85
CA TYR A 143 -15.81 2.94 4.36
C TYR A 143 -14.71 3.96 4.14
N LEU A 144 -13.71 3.98 5.03
CA LEU A 144 -12.55 4.84 4.87
C LEU A 144 -11.72 4.42 3.66
N GLN A 145 -11.48 3.12 3.50
CA GLN A 145 -10.77 2.57 2.34
C GLN A 145 -11.48 2.92 1.02
N ALA A 146 -12.80 2.70 0.96
CA ALA A 146 -13.61 3.02 -0.22
C ALA A 146 -13.64 4.52 -0.50
N ALA A 147 -13.71 5.37 0.53
CA ALA A 147 -13.68 6.82 0.35
C ALA A 147 -12.35 7.30 -0.23
N VAL A 148 -11.22 6.81 0.30
CA VAL A 148 -9.88 7.18 -0.17
C VAL A 148 -9.66 6.70 -1.61
N ALA A 149 -9.87 5.41 -1.87
CA ALA A 149 -9.69 4.85 -3.22
C ALA A 149 -10.65 5.48 -4.23
N GLY A 150 -11.92 5.68 -3.85
CA GLY A 150 -12.93 6.34 -4.68
C GLY A 150 -12.56 7.78 -5.02
N SER A 151 -12.02 8.54 -4.05
CA SER A 151 -11.56 9.91 -4.27
C SER A 151 -10.40 9.98 -5.27
N ILE A 152 -9.43 9.06 -5.16
CA ILE A 152 -8.31 8.97 -6.09
C ILE A 152 -8.79 8.67 -7.51
N ILE A 153 -9.71 7.71 -7.66
CA ILE A 153 -10.29 7.37 -8.97
C ILE A 153 -11.06 8.55 -9.55
N PHE A 154 -11.88 9.22 -8.74
CA PHE A 154 -12.69 10.36 -9.19
C PHE A 154 -11.82 11.54 -9.65
N ILE A 155 -10.87 11.96 -8.82
CA ILE A 155 -9.93 13.04 -9.15
C ILE A 155 -9.06 12.63 -10.34
N GLY A 156 -8.57 11.40 -10.36
CA GLY A 156 -7.78 10.86 -11.47
C GLY A 156 -8.54 10.86 -12.79
N ALA A 157 -9.81 10.46 -12.80
CA ALA A 157 -10.66 10.51 -13.99
C ALA A 157 -10.89 11.96 -14.47
N LEU A 158 -11.13 12.91 -13.56
CA LEU A 158 -11.23 14.33 -13.91
C LEU A 158 -9.91 14.88 -14.48
N CYS A 159 -8.77 14.52 -13.89
CA CYS A 159 -7.45 14.88 -14.39
C CYS A 159 -7.19 14.31 -15.79
N ILE A 160 -7.53 13.04 -16.03
CA ILE A 160 -7.39 12.40 -17.35
C ILE A 160 -8.28 13.11 -18.38
N TYR A 161 -9.55 13.36 -18.04
CA TYR A 161 -10.47 14.09 -18.91
C TYR A 161 -9.94 15.49 -19.23
N TRP A 162 -9.42 16.19 -18.22
CA TRP A 162 -8.86 17.53 -18.40
C TRP A 162 -7.60 17.52 -19.28
N LEU A 163 -6.65 16.62 -19.01
CA LEU A 163 -5.39 16.52 -19.76
C LEU A 163 -5.56 16.01 -21.18
N VAL A 164 -6.45 15.04 -21.42
CA VAL A 164 -6.60 14.38 -22.73
C VAL A 164 -7.72 15.01 -23.56
N GLY A 165 -8.83 15.38 -22.93
CA GLY A 165 -10.04 15.86 -23.60
C GLY A 165 -10.12 17.39 -23.71
N VAL A 166 -9.74 18.12 -22.66
CA VAL A 166 -9.94 19.58 -22.59
C VAL A 166 -8.69 20.37 -22.99
N LYS A 167 -7.49 19.90 -22.62
CA LYS A 167 -6.22 20.59 -22.90
C LYS A 167 -5.45 19.93 -24.07
N PRO A 168 -5.70 20.34 -25.33
CA PRO A 168 -5.14 19.66 -26.51
C PRO A 168 -3.61 19.71 -26.62
N GLU A 169 -2.97 20.77 -26.10
CA GLU A 169 -1.53 21.00 -26.25
C GLU A 169 -0.65 19.83 -25.75
N THR A 170 -0.99 19.26 -24.59
CA THR A 170 -0.24 18.16 -23.97
C THR A 170 -0.23 16.91 -24.85
N VAL A 171 -1.39 16.61 -25.44
CA VAL A 171 -1.58 15.45 -26.30
C VAL A 171 -1.01 15.70 -27.70
N ASP A 172 -1.12 16.93 -28.20
CA ASP A 172 -0.67 17.26 -29.54
C ASP A 172 0.84 17.09 -29.71
N PHE A 173 1.62 17.27 -28.64
CA PHE A 173 3.04 16.90 -28.63
C PHE A 173 3.25 15.39 -28.86
N LEU A 174 2.49 14.54 -28.16
CA LEU A 174 2.57 13.08 -28.33
C LEU A 174 2.09 12.66 -29.71
N VAL A 175 1.06 13.32 -30.25
CA VAL A 175 0.55 13.08 -31.60
C VAL A 175 1.57 13.50 -32.66
N ALA A 176 2.24 14.64 -32.47
CA ALA A 176 3.32 15.08 -33.35
C ALA A 176 4.50 14.10 -33.31
N THR A 177 4.86 13.62 -32.12
CA THR A 177 5.92 12.61 -31.93
C THR A 177 5.58 11.30 -32.65
N ASP A 178 4.35 10.79 -32.52
CA ASP A 178 3.87 9.61 -33.28
C ASP A 178 3.93 9.87 -34.80
N GLY A 179 3.57 11.07 -35.23
CA GLY A 179 3.68 11.50 -36.63
C GLY A 179 5.11 11.52 -37.16
N GLU A 180 6.08 11.97 -36.35
CA GLU A 180 7.51 11.92 -36.70
C GLU A 180 8.05 10.48 -36.70
N MET A 181 7.66 9.67 -35.72
CA MET A 181 8.09 8.26 -35.64
C MET A 181 7.59 7.43 -36.83
N LYS A 182 6.42 7.75 -37.39
CA LYS A 182 5.90 7.11 -38.61
C LYS A 182 6.73 7.39 -39.87
N LYS A 183 7.53 8.46 -39.88
CA LYS A 183 8.45 8.77 -40.98
C LYS A 183 9.74 7.95 -40.90
N VAL A 184 10.02 7.37 -39.73
CA VAL A 184 11.20 6.54 -39.54
C VAL A 184 10.97 5.21 -40.24
N ASN A 185 11.76 4.95 -41.28
CA ASN A 185 11.83 3.64 -41.89
C ASN A 185 12.48 2.68 -40.89
N TRP A 186 11.72 1.70 -40.41
CA TRP A 186 12.27 0.65 -39.56
C TRP A 186 13.11 -0.29 -40.40
N SER A 187 14.37 -0.53 -39.97
CA SER A 187 15.30 -1.39 -40.70
C SER A 187 14.73 -2.79 -40.89
N THR A 188 14.86 -3.32 -42.10
CA THR A 188 14.44 -4.69 -42.38
C THR A 188 15.41 -5.68 -41.74
N ARG A 189 14.96 -6.92 -41.46
CA ARG A 189 15.84 -7.96 -40.89
C ARG A 189 17.13 -8.17 -41.71
N LYS A 190 17.06 -8.01 -43.03
CA LYS A 190 18.22 -8.13 -43.93
C LYS A 190 19.22 -6.99 -43.72
N GLU A 191 18.75 -5.75 -43.57
CA GLU A 191 19.61 -4.59 -43.29
C GLU A 191 20.29 -4.71 -41.93
N ILE A 192 19.56 -5.18 -40.91
CA ILE A 192 20.11 -5.40 -39.57
C ILE A 192 21.24 -6.45 -39.63
N ILE A 193 21.03 -7.57 -40.34
CA ILE A 193 22.04 -8.62 -40.51
C ILE A 193 23.26 -8.06 -41.27
N GLY A 194 23.03 -7.32 -42.36
CA GLY A 194 24.10 -6.70 -43.14
C GLY A 194 24.95 -5.74 -42.30
N SER A 195 24.32 -4.84 -41.54
CA SER A 195 25.02 -3.91 -40.65
C SER A 195 25.79 -4.63 -39.54
N THR A 196 25.20 -5.68 -38.95
CA THR A 196 25.86 -6.45 -37.88
C THR A 196 27.07 -7.23 -38.41
N GLN A 197 26.95 -7.83 -39.60
CA GLN A 197 28.05 -8.57 -40.22
C GLN A 197 29.26 -7.67 -40.51
N VAL A 198 29.05 -6.45 -41.00
CA VAL A 198 30.15 -5.50 -41.25
C VAL A 198 30.90 -5.18 -39.96
N VAL A 199 30.17 -4.93 -38.86
CA VAL A 199 30.79 -4.65 -37.56
C VAL A 199 31.58 -5.84 -37.04
N ILE A 200 31.04 -7.05 -37.14
CA ILE A 200 31.74 -8.28 -36.73
C ILE A 200 33.04 -8.46 -37.52
N VAL A 201 32.98 -8.31 -38.85
CA VAL A 201 34.17 -8.45 -39.70
C VAL A 201 35.22 -7.39 -39.37
N ALA A 202 34.82 -6.14 -39.18
CA ALA A 202 35.73 -5.06 -38.80
C ALA A 202 36.38 -5.33 -37.43
N ALA A 203 35.60 -5.78 -36.44
CA ALA A 203 36.10 -6.12 -35.11
C ALA A 203 37.12 -7.28 -35.15
N VAL A 204 36.82 -8.34 -35.92
CA VAL A 204 37.74 -9.48 -36.11
C VAL A 204 39.02 -9.05 -36.81
N LEU A 205 38.93 -8.17 -37.82
CA LEU A 205 40.10 -7.68 -38.55
C LEU A 205 41.01 -6.85 -37.63
N ILE A 206 40.43 -5.91 -36.87
CA ILE A 206 41.19 -5.11 -35.89
C ILE A 206 41.83 -6.01 -34.83
N ALA A 207 41.07 -6.96 -34.27
CA ALA A 207 41.60 -7.93 -33.30
C ALA A 207 42.74 -8.76 -33.88
N GLY A 208 42.62 -9.20 -35.14
CA GLY A 208 43.68 -9.91 -35.85
C GLY A 208 44.93 -9.06 -36.02
N ILE A 209 44.81 -7.81 -36.47
CA ILE A 209 45.95 -6.90 -36.62
C ILE A 209 46.63 -6.66 -35.28
N LEU A 210 45.87 -6.36 -34.22
CA LEU A 210 46.41 -6.18 -32.87
C LEU A 210 47.15 -7.43 -32.40
N PHE A 211 46.58 -8.62 -32.60
CA PHE A 211 47.22 -9.89 -32.26
C PHE A 211 48.57 -10.07 -32.98
N PHE A 212 48.65 -9.75 -34.27
CA PHE A 212 49.90 -9.84 -35.02
C PHE A 212 50.93 -8.80 -34.57
N ILE A 213 50.50 -7.57 -34.30
CA ILE A 213 51.37 -6.50 -33.79
C ILE A 213 51.90 -6.89 -32.40
N ASP A 214 51.05 -7.41 -31.53
CA ASP A 214 51.43 -7.88 -30.19
C ASP A 214 52.41 -9.04 -30.27
N LEU A 215 52.22 -10.00 -31.18
CA LEU A 215 53.18 -11.08 -31.43
C LEU A 215 54.52 -10.55 -31.94
N ALA A 216 54.51 -9.60 -32.89
CA ALA A 216 55.73 -9.00 -33.44
C ALA A 216 56.51 -8.25 -32.35
N PHE A 217 55.83 -7.43 -31.55
CA PHE A 217 56.45 -6.70 -30.44
C PHE A 217 56.92 -7.63 -29.33
N SER A 218 56.12 -8.63 -28.94
CA SER A 218 56.52 -9.61 -27.93
C SER A 218 57.79 -10.36 -28.34
N ASN A 219 57.86 -10.84 -29.58
CA ASN A 219 59.04 -11.52 -30.10
C ASN A 219 60.25 -10.57 -30.24
N PHE A 220 60.03 -9.33 -30.69
CA PHE A 220 61.08 -8.31 -30.78
C PHE A 220 61.66 -7.97 -29.41
N PHE A 221 60.81 -7.78 -28.39
CA PHE A 221 61.25 -7.48 -27.03
C PHE A 221 61.94 -8.66 -26.35
N LYS A 222 61.54 -9.91 -26.65
CA LYS A 222 62.29 -11.11 -26.25
C LYS A 222 63.66 -11.17 -26.91
N PHE A 223 63.75 -10.82 -28.20
CA PHE A 223 65.01 -10.83 -28.95
C PHE A 223 66.05 -9.84 -28.38
N ILE A 224 65.63 -8.62 -28.00
CA ILE A 224 66.53 -7.62 -27.41
C ILE A 224 66.78 -7.82 -25.91
N GLY A 225 66.24 -8.89 -25.30
CA GLY A 225 66.48 -9.25 -23.89
C GLY A 225 65.76 -8.37 -22.87
N VAL A 226 64.72 -7.62 -23.28
CA VAL A 226 63.90 -6.80 -22.38
C VAL A 226 62.81 -7.63 -21.70
N LEU A 227 62.28 -8.65 -22.39
CA LEU A 227 61.30 -9.59 -21.88
C LEU A 227 61.97 -10.96 -21.71
N GLU A 228 61.88 -11.56 -20.51
CA GLU A 228 62.28 -12.96 -20.30
C GLU A 228 61.39 -13.88 -21.15
N GLY A 229 62.04 -14.74 -21.93
CA GLY A 229 61.40 -15.60 -22.93
C GLY A 229 60.51 -16.66 -22.35
#